data_AF-A0A959ZYD1-F1
#
_entry.id   AF-A0A959ZYD1-F1
#
_cell.length_a   1.000
_cell.length_b   1.000
_cell.length_c   1.000
_cell.angle_alpha   90.00
_cell.angle_beta   90.00
_cell.angle_gamma   90.00
#
_symmetry.space_group_name_H-M   'P 1'
#
loop_
_entity.id
_entity.type
_entity.pdbx_description
1 polymer ?
#
loop_
_entity_poly.entity_id
_entity_poly.type
_entity_poly.pdbx_seq_one_letter_code
_entity_poly.pdbx_strand_id
1 'polypeptide(L)' 'MAQTEPLNEVGDAVVGSFRCASCDLLVQSPKENDGVLVLPPCPLCGGETWRRSD' A
#
# COMPACT_ATOMS: atom_id res chain seq x y z
N MET A 1 2.75 -37.94 -10.85
CA MET A 1 2.32 -36.79 -11.66
C MET A 1 0.96 -36.40 -11.07
N ALA A 2 0.71 -35.28 -10.41
CA ALA A 2 1.33 -33.97 -10.37
C ALA A 2 1.41 -33.49 -8.91
N GLN A 3 2.54 -32.89 -8.53
CA GLN A 3 2.66 -32.14 -7.28
C GLN A 3 2.44 -30.69 -7.65
N THR A 4 1.24 -30.18 -7.42
CA THR A 4 0.92 -28.77 -7.64
C THR A 4 1.66 -27.95 -6.60
N GLU A 5 2.47 -27.01 -7.07
CA GLU A 5 3.42 -26.19 -6.35
C GLU A 5 2.75 -25.38 -5.22
N PRO A 6 3.35 -25.25 -4.02
CA PRO A 6 3.00 -24.16 -3.12
C PRO A 6 3.55 -22.87 -3.73
N LEU A 7 2.69 -22.16 -4.44
CA LEU A 7 2.91 -20.81 -4.96
C LEU A 7 3.31 -19.89 -3.80
N ASN A 8 4.60 -19.55 -3.78
CA ASN A 8 5.18 -18.29 -3.31
C ASN A 8 4.50 -17.70 -2.05
N GLU A 9 5.05 -18.01 -0.87
CA GLU A 9 4.80 -17.25 0.36
C GLU A 9 5.22 -15.79 0.14
N VAL A 10 4.30 -14.99 -0.40
CA VAL A 10 4.40 -13.53 -0.40
C VAL A 10 4.34 -13.15 1.07
N GLY A 11 5.50 -12.81 1.64
CA GLY A 11 5.61 -12.34 3.01
C GLY A 11 4.51 -11.33 3.29
N ASP A 12 3.86 -11.47 4.45
CA ASP A 12 2.68 -10.71 4.89
C ASP A 12 2.61 -9.34 4.23
N ALA A 13 1.66 -9.17 3.30
CA ALA A 13 1.40 -7.87 2.72
C ALA A 13 1.06 -6.92 3.88
N VAL A 14 1.97 -6.02 4.22
CA VAL A 14 1.73 -5.01 5.24
C VAL A 14 0.70 -4.04 4.67
N VAL A 15 -0.58 -4.32 4.98
CA VAL A 15 -1.69 -3.46 4.59
C VAL A 15 -1.73 -2.28 5.55
N GLY A 16 -1.36 -1.10 5.05
CA GLY A 16 -1.43 0.15 5.79
C GLY A 16 -2.59 1.03 5.33
N SER A 17 -3.18 1.78 6.26
CA SER A 17 -4.14 2.85 5.95
C SER A 17 -3.41 4.19 5.85
N PHE A 18 -3.65 4.93 4.78
CA PHE A 18 -2.97 6.19 4.48
C PHE A 18 -3.98 7.29 4.15
N ARG A 19 -3.81 8.47 4.72
CA ARG A 19 -4.60 9.67 4.40
C ARG A 19 -3.80 10.67 3.60
N CYS A 20 -4.39 11.22 2.54
CA CYS A 20 -3.79 12.32 1.80
C CYS A 20 -3.72 13.57 2.70
N ALA A 21 -2.55 14.21 2.79
CA ALA A 21 -2.38 15.39 3.65
C ALA A 21 -3.17 16.63 3.19
N SER A 22 -3.58 16.71 1.92
CA SER A 22 -4.30 17.85 1.35
C SER A 22 -5.81 17.73 1.36
N CYS A 23 -6.34 16.53 1.09
CA CYS A 23 -7.79 16.32 0.93
C CYS A 23 -8.36 15.27 1.89
N ASP A 24 -7.53 14.74 2.79
CA ASP A 24 -7.89 13.72 3.78
C ASP A 24 -8.45 12.41 3.21
N LEU A 25 -8.24 12.15 1.91
CA LEU A 25 -8.63 10.88 1.28
C LEU A 25 -7.94 9.70 1.97
N LEU A 26 -8.72 8.77 2.51
CA LEU A 26 -8.24 7.51 3.06
C LEU A 26 -8.09 6.46 1.95
N VAL A 27 -6.91 5.89 1.81
CA VAL A 27 -6.61 4.75 0.93
C VAL A 27 -5.97 3.62 1.73
N GLN A 28 -6.21 2.40 1.32
CA GLN A 28 -5.51 1.22 1.84
C GLN A 28 -4.46 0.81 0.82
N SER A 29 -3.20 0.69 1.23
CA SER A 29 -2.14 0.22 0.36
C SER A 29 -1.57 -1.09 0.90
N PRO A 30 -1.55 -2.16 0.10
CA PRO A 30 -1.00 -3.45 0.52
C PRO A 30 0.53 -3.49 0.51
N LYS A 31 1.19 -2.41 0.10
CA LYS A 31 2.61 -2.44 -0.26
C LYS A 31 3.39 -1.28 0.35
N GLU A 32 4.04 -1.57 1.47
CA GLU A 32 5.30 -0.95 1.84
C GLU A 32 6.40 -1.72 1.08
N ASN A 33 7.11 -1.06 0.16
CA ASN A 33 8.14 -1.73 -0.63
C ASN A 33 9.47 -1.53 0.12
N ASP A 34 9.94 -2.57 0.82
CA ASP A 34 11.24 -2.56 1.50
C ASP A 34 11.38 -1.43 2.56
N GLY A 35 10.31 -1.17 3.32
CA GLY A 35 10.26 -0.07 4.31
C GLY A 35 10.05 1.33 3.71
N VAL A 36 9.94 1.43 2.38
CA VAL A 36 9.60 2.69 1.69
C VAL A 36 8.15 2.65 1.24
N LEU A 37 7.35 3.54 1.82
CA LEU A 37 5.99 3.79 1.39
C LEU A 37 5.99 4.51 0.03
N VAL A 38 5.73 3.78 -1.04
CA VAL A 38 5.53 4.34 -2.38
C VAL A 38 4.04 4.38 -2.68
N LEU A 39 3.40 5.50 -2.38
CA LEU A 39 2.03 5.77 -2.80
C LEU A 39 2.03 6.65 -4.05
N PRO A 40 1.18 6.37 -5.04
CA PRO A 40 0.99 7.28 -6.16
C PRO A 40 0.40 8.62 -5.67
N PRO A 41 0.42 9.66 -6.52
CA PRO A 41 -0.28 10.91 -6.24
C PRO A 41 -1.76 10.66 -5.93
N CYS A 42 -2.32 11.46 -5.02
CA CYS A 42 -3.71 11.35 -4.64
C CYS A 42 -4.64 11.50 -5.86
N PRO A 43 -5.56 10.55 -6.11
CA PRO A 43 -6.45 10.61 -7.27
C PRO A 43 -7.48 11.75 -7.19
N LEU A 44 -7.74 12.30 -6.00
CA LEU A 44 -8.70 13.40 -5.82
C LEU A 44 -8.09 14.78 -6.05
N CYS A 45 -6.88 15.02 -5.54
CA CYS A 45 -6.28 16.36 -5.54
C CYS A 45 -4.90 16.43 -6.19
N GLY A 46 -4.34 15.30 -6.63
CA GLY A 46 -2.97 15.21 -7.16
C GLY A 46 -1.88 15.34 -6.10
N GLY A 47 -2.21 15.39 -4.81
CA GLY A 47 -1.23 15.55 -3.73
C GLY A 47 -0.30 14.35 -3.58
N GLU A 48 1.00 14.60 -3.45
CA GLU A 48 2.05 13.57 -3.35
C GLU A 48 2.39 13.21 -1.89
N THR A 49 1.82 13.94 -0.93
CA THR A 49 2.07 13.73 0.50
C THR A 49 0.98 12.90 1.15
N TRP A 50 1.38 11.80 1.77
CA TRP A 50 0.51 10.89 2.50
C TRP A 50 0.93 10.80 3.97
N ARG A 51 -0.04 10.63 4.85
CA ARG A 51 0.15 10.37 6.28
C ARG A 51 -0.36 8.98 6.60
N ARG A 52 0.34 8.26 7.46
CA ARG A 52 -0.16 6.98 7.97
C ARG A 52 -1.30 7.26 8.96
N SER A 53 -2.44 6.62 8.75
CA SER A 53 -3.52 6.54 9.73
C SER A 53 -3.37 5.19 10.43
N ASP A 54 -2.50 5.16 11.44
CA ASP A 54 -2.42 4.09 12.42
C ASP A 54 -3.61 4.17 13.38
#